data_AF-A0A8J4DDS3-F1
#
_entry.id   AF-A0A8J4DDS3-F1
#
_cell.length_a   1.000
_cell.length_b   1.000
_cell.length_c   1.000
_cell.angle_alpha   90.00
_cell.angle_beta   90.00
_cell.angle_gamma   90.00
#
_symmetry.space_group_name_H-M   'P 1'
#
loop_
_entity.id
_entity.type
_entity.pdbx_description
1 polymer ?
#
loop_
_entity_poly.entity_id
_entity_poly.type
_entity_poly.pdbx_seq_one_letter_code
_entity_poly.pdbx_strand_id
1 'polypeptide(L)'
;MLLDTAISEALLRRKPVYIEVACNLADLTHPSFARPPVPYALAVAHTNTASLEAAVEVCLEWLGRAVKPVLLQGVRTRPARTRAAMLQLANASKYPVAVMPDAKGMFPEDHQQYIGMYWGAVSSSCTCEVVESSDVVICVGAVWTDYSTTGYSLLLKPEKMIRVDKNRVTIGHGPTFGCIVMADFLEALAAKITANDTGHVIFKRMVLPTTEPPVQAPGEMLRTTVLYKHIQPHFLPTAAHADPDHLPH
;
A
#
# COMPACT_ATOMS: atom_id res chain seq x y z
N MET A 1 32.40 0.91 -15.55
CA MET A 1 31.69 1.33 -14.32
C MET A 1 30.47 2.22 -14.56
N LEU A 2 30.36 3.02 -15.63
CA LEU A 2 29.16 3.86 -15.86
C LEU A 2 27.88 3.03 -16.09
N LEU A 3 27.98 1.92 -16.82
CA LEU A 3 26.87 0.97 -17.02
C LEU A 3 26.39 0.39 -15.69
N ASP A 4 27.33 -0.09 -14.87
CA ASP A 4 27.03 -0.67 -13.57
C ASP A 4 26.34 0.35 -12.68
N THR A 5 26.87 1.58 -12.59
CA THR A 5 26.25 2.67 -11.81
C THR A 5 24.84 3.00 -12.30
N ALA A 6 24.61 3.07 -13.61
CA ALA A 6 23.28 3.32 -14.15
C ALA A 6 22.29 2.22 -13.75
N ILE A 7 22.65 0.95 -13.96
CA ILE A 7 21.80 -0.19 -13.57
C ILE A 7 21.57 -0.21 -12.06
N SER A 8 22.62 0.05 -11.26
CA SER A 8 22.57 0.17 -9.81
C SER A 8 21.52 1.18 -9.37
N GLU A 9 21.59 2.40 -9.91
CA GLU A 9 20.70 3.49 -9.56
C GLU A 9 19.26 3.21 -10.01
N ALA A 10 19.08 2.58 -11.18
CA ALA A 10 17.77 2.17 -11.65
C ALA A 10 17.07 1.22 -10.67
N LEU A 11 17.81 0.24 -10.17
CA LEU A 11 17.32 -0.76 -9.22
C LEU A 11 17.08 -0.16 -7.82
N LEU A 12 18.03 0.63 -7.28
CA LEU A 12 17.95 1.24 -5.95
C LEU A 12 16.84 2.29 -5.86
N ARG A 13 16.75 3.17 -6.86
CA ARG A 13 15.76 4.25 -6.88
C ARG A 13 14.42 3.79 -7.42
N ARG A 14 14.37 2.68 -8.17
CA ARG A 14 13.21 2.23 -8.95
C ARG A 14 12.75 3.32 -9.92
N LYS A 15 13.72 3.86 -10.65
CA LYS A 15 13.55 4.94 -11.61
C LYS A 15 14.27 4.59 -12.90
N PRO A 16 13.79 5.07 -14.05
CA PRO A 16 14.50 4.87 -15.30
C PRO A 16 15.88 5.54 -15.25
N VAL A 17 16.81 5.00 -16.01
CA VAL A 17 18.14 5.58 -16.27
C VAL A 17 18.37 5.64 -17.77
N TYR A 18 19.21 6.57 -18.19
CA TYR A 18 19.58 6.75 -19.59
C TYR A 18 21.03 6.33 -19.80
N ILE A 19 21.28 5.57 -20.85
CA ILE A 19 22.60 5.10 -21.25
C ILE A 19 22.73 5.36 -22.75
N GLU A 20 23.81 6.02 -23.14
CA GLU A 20 24.18 6.23 -24.53
C GLU A 20 25.56 5.64 -24.78
N VAL A 21 25.70 4.95 -25.91
CA VAL A 21 26.94 4.31 -26.33
C VAL A 21 27.24 4.78 -27.75
N ALA A 22 28.45 5.30 -27.96
CA ALA A 22 28.88 5.71 -29.30
C ALA A 22 28.87 4.50 -30.25
N CYS A 23 28.33 4.70 -31.46
CA CYS A 23 28.08 3.61 -32.41
C CYS A 23 29.35 2.86 -32.84
N ASN A 24 30.50 3.54 -32.84
CA ASN A 24 31.80 2.96 -33.18
C ASN A 24 32.45 2.16 -32.04
N LEU A 25 31.83 2.11 -30.85
CA LEU A 25 32.35 1.41 -29.68
C LEU A 25 31.57 0.13 -29.33
N ALA A 26 30.41 -0.11 -29.96
CA ALA A 26 29.50 -1.19 -29.57
C ALA A 26 30.11 -2.60 -29.72
N ASP A 27 30.94 -2.80 -30.74
CA ASP A 27 31.58 -4.10 -31.04
C ASP A 27 32.97 -4.26 -30.41
N LEU A 28 33.46 -3.26 -29.68
CA LEU A 28 34.79 -3.33 -29.06
C LEU A 28 34.75 -4.21 -27.81
N THR A 29 35.64 -5.21 -27.76
CA THR A 29 35.77 -6.07 -26.58
C THR A 29 36.38 -5.27 -25.42
N HIS A 30 35.63 -5.12 -24.32
CA HIS A 30 36.14 -4.47 -23.12
C HIS A 30 36.84 -5.48 -22.20
N PRO A 31 38.06 -5.20 -21.70
CA PRO A 31 38.84 -6.14 -20.88
C PRO A 31 38.11 -6.65 -19.61
N SER A 32 37.16 -5.87 -19.09
CA SER A 32 36.36 -6.24 -17.92
C SER A 32 35.44 -7.46 -18.15
N PHE A 33 35.11 -7.78 -19.39
CA PHE A 33 34.31 -8.98 -19.73
C PHE A 33 35.16 -10.22 -20.00
N ALA A 34 36.50 -10.12 -19.90
CA ALA A 34 37.40 -11.27 -20.03
C ALA A 34 37.41 -12.18 -18.79
N ARG A 35 36.75 -11.78 -17.69
CA ARG A 35 36.59 -12.55 -16.47
C ARG A 35 35.11 -12.78 -16.20
N PRO A 36 34.73 -13.86 -15.49
CA PRO A 36 33.36 -14.03 -15.03
C PRO A 36 32.89 -12.78 -14.27
N PRO A 37 31.65 -12.32 -14.48
CA PRO A 37 31.14 -11.14 -13.80
C PRO A 37 31.11 -11.38 -12.29
N VAL A 38 31.60 -10.41 -11.53
CA VAL A 38 31.48 -10.43 -10.06
C VAL A 38 29.99 -10.30 -9.72
N PRO A 39 29.45 -11.12 -8.78
CA PRO A 39 28.07 -10.97 -8.33
C PRO A 39 27.83 -9.54 -7.85
N TYR A 40 26.90 -8.85 -8.53
CA TYR A 40 26.57 -7.47 -8.20
C TYR A 40 25.63 -7.44 -6.99
N ALA A 41 26.08 -6.86 -5.87
CA ALA A 41 25.29 -6.69 -4.66
C ALA A 41 24.75 -5.25 -4.59
N LEU A 42 23.42 -5.10 -4.59
CA LEU A 42 22.80 -3.81 -4.34
C LEU A 42 23.06 -3.40 -2.89
N ALA A 43 23.51 -2.16 -2.69
CA ALA A 43 23.58 -1.57 -1.36
C ALA A 43 22.17 -1.57 -0.74
N VAL A 44 21.99 -2.33 0.33
CA VAL A 44 20.71 -2.39 1.04
C VAL A 44 20.48 -1.04 1.71
N ALA A 45 19.25 -0.51 1.65
CA ALA A 45 18.90 0.65 2.45
C ALA A 45 18.97 0.24 3.93
N HIS A 46 19.76 0.97 4.72
CA HIS A 46 19.91 0.70 6.15
C HIS A 46 19.00 1.64 6.94
N THR A 47 18.35 1.08 7.97
CA THR A 47 17.62 1.87 8.95
C THR A 47 18.56 2.31 10.07
N ASN A 48 18.47 3.57 10.45
CA ASN A 48 19.09 4.08 11.66
C ASN A 48 18.26 3.63 12.86
N THR A 49 18.79 2.74 13.69
CA THR A 49 18.07 2.14 14.81
C THR A 49 17.56 3.17 15.82
N ALA A 50 18.38 4.15 16.19
CA ALA A 50 17.96 5.21 17.12
C ALA A 50 16.80 6.07 16.56
N SER A 51 16.83 6.36 15.26
CA SER A 51 15.75 7.09 14.58
C SER A 51 14.48 6.26 14.51
N LEU A 52 14.60 4.95 14.24
CA LEU A 52 13.48 4.01 14.23
C LEU A 52 12.82 3.92 15.60
N GLU A 53 13.61 3.72 16.66
CA GLU A 53 13.13 3.62 18.03
C GLU A 53 12.38 4.89 18.44
N ALA A 54 12.98 6.06 18.23
CA ALA A 54 12.35 7.34 18.52
C ALA A 54 11.06 7.56 17.72
N ALA A 55 11.04 7.21 16.42
CA ALA A 55 9.85 7.32 15.59
C ALA A 55 8.72 6.42 16.08
N VAL A 56 9.03 5.18 16.45
CA VAL A 56 8.05 4.22 16.97
C VAL A 56 7.51 4.68 18.32
N GLU A 57 8.36 5.15 19.23
CA GLU A 57 7.93 5.64 20.56
C GLU A 57 6.96 6.82 20.45
N VAL A 58 7.31 7.85 19.66
CA VAL A 58 6.43 9.01 19.48
C VAL A 58 5.14 8.61 18.75
N CYS A 59 5.22 7.69 17.79
CA CYS A 59 4.04 7.16 17.10
C CYS A 59 3.10 6.43 18.07
N LEU A 60 3.64 5.58 18.95
CA LEU A 60 2.86 4.85 19.95
C LEU A 60 2.22 5.79 20.98
N GLU A 61 2.92 6.82 21.45
CA GLU A 61 2.36 7.82 22.35
C GLU A 61 1.16 8.54 21.71
N TRP A 62 1.30 8.89 20.42
CA TRP A 62 0.23 9.53 19.68
C TRP A 62 -0.96 8.60 19.47
N LEU A 63 -0.70 7.36 19.03
CA LEU A 63 -1.74 6.34 18.83
C LEU A 63 -2.42 5.94 20.14
N GLY A 64 -1.72 5.99 21.27
CA GLY A 64 -2.31 5.75 22.59
C GLY A 64 -3.38 6.78 23.00
N ARG A 65 -3.40 7.96 22.37
CA ARG A 65 -4.44 8.98 22.54
C ARG A 65 -5.56 8.88 21.50
N ALA A 66 -5.39 8.04 20.48
CA ALA A 66 -6.34 7.89 19.39
C ALA A 66 -7.47 6.91 19.78
N VAL A 67 -8.70 7.37 19.60
CA VAL A 67 -9.94 6.60 19.78
C VAL A 67 -10.22 5.75 18.55
N LYS A 68 -10.06 6.28 17.32
CA LYS A 68 -10.45 5.58 16.08
C LYS A 68 -9.40 5.69 14.97
N PRO A 69 -8.17 5.19 15.20
CA PRO A 69 -7.11 5.24 14.20
C PRO A 69 -7.45 4.40 12.95
N VAL A 70 -6.94 4.84 11.80
CA VAL A 70 -7.17 4.19 10.50
C VAL A 70 -5.84 4.00 9.77
N LEU A 71 -5.70 2.87 9.09
CA LEU A 71 -4.59 2.59 8.18
C LEU A 71 -4.99 2.96 6.75
N LEU A 72 -4.20 3.81 6.09
CA LEU A 72 -4.39 4.18 4.68
C LEU A 72 -3.17 3.75 3.86
N GLN A 73 -3.34 2.74 3.01
CA GLN A 73 -2.28 2.19 2.17
C GLN A 73 -2.23 2.87 0.79
N GLY A 74 -1.05 3.35 0.40
CA GLY A 74 -0.78 3.97 -0.90
C GLY A 74 0.17 3.17 -1.80
N VAL A 75 0.33 3.63 -3.04
CA VAL A 75 1.05 2.93 -4.13
C VAL A 75 2.52 2.58 -3.83
N ARG A 76 3.21 3.34 -2.96
CA ARG A 76 4.62 3.07 -2.64
C ARG A 76 4.81 1.80 -1.79
N THR A 77 3.73 1.16 -1.36
CA THR A 77 3.74 -0.12 -0.64
C THR A 77 3.92 -1.35 -1.53
N ARG A 78 4.04 -1.20 -2.86
CA ARG A 78 4.31 -2.29 -3.83
C ARG A 78 5.35 -3.34 -3.42
N PRO A 79 6.53 -3.02 -2.82
CA PRO A 79 7.49 -4.05 -2.42
C PRO A 79 6.87 -5.14 -1.52
N ALA A 80 7.19 -6.41 -1.81
CA ALA A 80 6.59 -7.55 -1.11
C ALA A 80 6.78 -7.49 0.41
N ARG A 81 7.98 -7.12 0.89
CA ARG A 81 8.26 -6.96 2.32
C ARG A 81 7.36 -5.90 2.97
N THR A 82 7.15 -4.77 2.31
CA THR A 82 6.27 -3.71 2.81
C THR A 82 4.81 -4.15 2.85
N ARG A 83 4.33 -4.88 1.83
CA ARG A 83 2.97 -5.46 1.86
C ARG A 83 2.79 -6.44 3.02
N ALA A 84 3.79 -7.30 3.26
CA ALA A 84 3.79 -8.22 4.40
C ALA A 84 3.78 -7.48 5.74
N ALA A 85 4.62 -6.45 5.89
CA ALA A 85 4.66 -5.61 7.09
C ALA A 85 3.35 -4.83 7.32
N MET A 86 2.71 -4.36 6.26
CA MET A 86 1.39 -3.72 6.32
C MET A 86 0.32 -4.70 6.85
N LEU A 87 0.35 -5.94 6.36
CA LEU A 87 -0.55 -7.00 6.81
C LEU A 87 -0.28 -7.37 8.28
N GLN A 88 0.97 -7.45 8.70
CA GLN A 88 1.34 -7.68 10.10
C GLN A 88 0.81 -6.54 11.00
N LEU A 89 0.99 -5.29 10.59
CA LEU A 89 0.49 -4.13 11.33
C LEU A 89 -1.04 -4.14 11.43
N ALA A 90 -1.76 -4.42 10.34
CA ALA A 90 -3.21 -4.53 10.36
C ALA A 90 -3.71 -5.64 11.30
N ASN A 91 -3.01 -6.77 11.32
CA ASN A 91 -3.33 -7.89 12.21
C ASN A 91 -3.09 -7.57 13.68
N ALA A 92 -2.00 -6.88 14.01
CA ALA A 92 -1.65 -6.50 15.37
C ALA A 92 -2.55 -5.37 15.90
N SER A 93 -2.76 -4.33 15.09
CA SER A 93 -3.49 -3.13 15.50
C SER A 93 -5.01 -3.31 15.51
N LYS A 94 -5.54 -4.21 14.67
CA LYS A 94 -6.98 -4.34 14.38
C LYS A 94 -7.63 -3.07 13.80
N TYR A 95 -6.83 -2.12 13.34
CA TYR A 95 -7.33 -0.89 12.74
C TYR A 95 -8.00 -1.20 11.40
N PRO A 96 -9.07 -0.49 11.03
CA PRO A 96 -9.60 -0.56 9.68
C PRO A 96 -8.52 -0.13 8.66
N VAL A 97 -8.47 -0.83 7.53
CA VAL A 97 -7.52 -0.60 6.44
C VAL A 97 -8.27 -0.15 5.20
N ALA A 98 -8.00 1.08 4.76
CA ALA A 98 -8.41 1.58 3.45
C ALA A 98 -7.21 1.59 2.49
N VAL A 99 -7.48 1.45 1.20
CA VAL A 99 -6.47 1.56 0.14
C VAL A 99 -6.76 2.77 -0.74
N MET A 100 -5.73 3.49 -1.16
CA MET A 100 -5.84 4.53 -2.19
C MET A 100 -6.10 3.87 -3.57
N PRO A 101 -6.69 4.59 -4.55
CA PRO A 101 -7.03 4.01 -5.86
C PRO A 101 -5.83 3.42 -6.60
N ASP A 102 -4.65 4.03 -6.47
CA ASP A 102 -3.39 3.58 -7.07
C ASP A 102 -2.73 2.41 -6.32
N ALA A 103 -3.30 2.00 -5.20
CA ALA A 103 -2.87 0.87 -4.37
C ALA A 103 -3.85 -0.32 -4.39
N LYS A 104 -4.86 -0.30 -5.27
CA LYS A 104 -5.83 -1.39 -5.42
C LYS A 104 -5.12 -2.73 -5.69
N GLY A 105 -5.55 -3.80 -5.01
CA GLY A 105 -4.92 -5.13 -5.07
C GLY A 105 -3.60 -5.27 -4.30
N MET A 106 -3.11 -4.24 -3.61
CA MET A 106 -1.89 -4.34 -2.79
C MET A 106 -2.16 -4.82 -1.34
N PHE A 107 -3.42 -4.79 -0.90
CA PHE A 107 -3.89 -5.35 0.37
C PHE A 107 -4.88 -6.49 0.08
N PRO A 108 -4.85 -7.61 0.84
CA PRO A 108 -5.86 -8.66 0.72
C PRO A 108 -7.26 -8.11 1.02
N GLU A 109 -8.18 -8.19 0.04
CA GLU A 109 -9.51 -7.58 0.14
C GLU A 109 -10.53 -8.45 0.89
N ASP A 110 -10.19 -9.72 1.09
CA ASP A 110 -10.89 -10.68 1.94
C ASP A 110 -10.52 -10.53 3.43
N HIS A 111 -9.53 -9.70 3.74
CA HIS A 111 -9.06 -9.48 5.11
C HIS A 111 -10.11 -8.76 5.95
N GLN A 112 -10.34 -9.22 7.18
CA GLN A 112 -11.41 -8.71 8.04
C GLN A 112 -11.36 -7.19 8.24
N GLN A 113 -10.17 -6.60 8.37
CA GLN A 113 -9.96 -5.18 8.60
C GLN A 113 -10.09 -4.33 7.32
N TYR A 114 -10.16 -4.93 6.13
CA TYR A 114 -10.29 -4.19 4.88
C TYR A 114 -11.66 -3.48 4.83
N ILE A 115 -11.63 -2.15 4.66
CA ILE A 115 -12.84 -1.32 4.60
C ILE A 115 -13.06 -0.70 3.22
N GLY A 116 -12.36 -1.17 2.19
CA GLY A 116 -12.53 -0.70 0.82
C GLY A 116 -11.53 0.37 0.37
N MET A 117 -11.87 1.04 -0.72
CA MET A 117 -11.04 2.08 -1.33
C MET A 117 -11.40 3.46 -0.77
N TYR A 118 -10.39 4.23 -0.38
CA TYR A 118 -10.55 5.64 -0.01
C TYR A 118 -10.10 6.53 -1.16
N TRP A 119 -11.02 7.35 -1.67
CA TRP A 119 -10.79 8.29 -2.77
C TRP A 119 -11.72 9.52 -2.66
N GLY A 120 -11.85 10.08 -1.45
CA GLY A 120 -12.74 11.21 -1.17
C GLY A 120 -14.21 10.86 -1.46
N ALA A 121 -14.92 11.73 -2.17
CA ALA A 121 -16.35 11.56 -2.46
C ALA A 121 -16.71 10.30 -3.29
N VAL A 122 -15.73 9.67 -3.95
CA VAL A 122 -15.91 8.45 -4.75
C VAL A 122 -15.33 7.20 -4.07
N SER A 123 -15.18 7.26 -2.74
CA SER A 123 -14.76 6.12 -1.93
C SER A 123 -15.77 4.97 -1.97
N SER A 124 -15.32 3.78 -1.56
CA SER A 124 -16.23 2.69 -1.20
C SER A 124 -17.20 3.12 -0.08
N SER A 125 -18.35 2.46 -0.02
CA SER A 125 -19.43 2.82 0.91
C SER A 125 -18.92 2.90 2.35
N CYS A 126 -19.21 4.02 3.02
CA CYS A 126 -18.84 4.31 4.41
C CYS A 126 -17.32 4.47 4.67
N THR A 127 -16.46 4.21 3.68
CA THR A 127 -15.00 4.29 3.83
C THR A 127 -14.55 5.74 3.99
N CYS A 128 -15.15 6.67 3.25
CA CYS A 128 -14.81 8.10 3.33
C CYS A 128 -15.06 8.63 4.74
N GLU A 129 -16.24 8.33 5.28
CA GLU A 129 -16.70 8.78 6.58
C GLU A 129 -15.82 8.22 7.71
N VAL A 130 -15.39 6.97 7.61
CA VAL A 130 -14.46 6.36 8.58
C VAL A 130 -13.08 7.02 8.52
N VAL A 131 -12.54 7.21 7.31
CA VAL A 131 -11.20 7.78 7.10
C VAL A 131 -11.14 9.25 7.49
N GLU A 132 -12.07 10.08 6.99
CA GLU A 132 -12.05 11.53 7.21
C GLU A 132 -12.49 11.92 8.62
N SER A 133 -13.37 11.13 9.26
CA SER A 133 -13.74 11.39 10.65
C SER A 133 -12.67 10.92 11.66
N SER A 134 -11.68 10.13 11.23
CA SER A 134 -10.61 9.59 12.08
C SER A 134 -9.90 10.69 12.89
N ASP A 135 -9.42 10.33 14.07
CA ASP A 135 -8.53 11.16 14.87
C ASP A 135 -7.06 10.99 14.49
N VAL A 136 -6.66 9.81 13.99
CA VAL A 136 -5.34 9.55 13.43
C VAL A 136 -5.41 8.68 12.18
N VAL A 137 -4.78 9.13 11.09
CA VAL A 137 -4.65 8.34 9.85
C VAL A 137 -3.18 8.04 9.60
N ILE A 138 -2.82 6.75 9.62
CA ILE A 138 -1.48 6.30 9.27
C ILE A 138 -1.43 6.09 7.76
N CYS A 139 -0.88 7.06 7.05
CA CYS A 139 -0.74 7.06 5.60
C CYS A 139 0.58 6.39 5.20
N VAL A 140 0.50 5.15 4.74
CA VAL A 140 1.65 4.32 4.40
C VAL A 140 1.89 4.37 2.91
N GLY A 141 2.97 5.03 2.49
CA GLY A 141 3.36 5.09 1.08
C GLY A 141 2.38 5.81 0.16
N ALA A 142 1.56 6.71 0.72
CA ALA A 142 0.63 7.54 -0.01
C ALA A 142 1.35 8.51 -0.96
N VAL A 143 0.79 8.69 -2.15
CA VAL A 143 1.21 9.71 -3.12
C VAL A 143 0.03 10.65 -3.33
N TRP A 144 0.23 11.91 -2.98
CA TRP A 144 -0.81 12.95 -3.03
C TRP A 144 -0.66 13.73 -4.33
N THR A 145 -1.59 13.51 -5.26
CA THR A 145 -1.71 14.25 -6.52
C THR A 145 -3.10 14.87 -6.62
N ASP A 146 -3.31 15.76 -7.57
CA ASP A 146 -4.64 16.21 -7.97
C ASP A 146 -5.61 15.02 -8.19
N TYR A 147 -5.16 13.96 -8.84
CA TYR A 147 -5.98 12.77 -9.08
C TYR A 147 -6.29 11.98 -7.79
N SER A 148 -5.27 11.65 -6.99
CA SER A 148 -5.48 10.84 -5.77
C SER A 148 -6.20 11.60 -4.66
N THR A 149 -6.26 12.93 -4.76
CA THR A 149 -6.99 13.81 -3.84
C THR A 149 -8.32 14.33 -4.39
N THR A 150 -8.75 13.85 -5.55
CA THR A 150 -10.02 14.25 -6.19
C THR A 150 -10.11 15.76 -6.37
N GLY A 151 -9.02 16.38 -6.86
CA GLY A 151 -8.90 17.82 -7.03
C GLY A 151 -8.68 18.56 -5.71
N TYR A 152 -7.86 18.01 -4.81
CA TYR A 152 -7.55 18.58 -3.49
C TYR A 152 -8.78 18.71 -2.56
N SER A 153 -9.79 17.86 -2.74
CA SER A 153 -11.05 17.92 -2.00
C SER A 153 -11.09 17.01 -0.76
N LEU A 154 -10.03 16.26 -0.48
CA LEU A 154 -9.98 15.35 0.68
C LEU A 154 -10.04 16.14 1.99
N LEU A 155 -10.79 15.66 2.97
CA LEU A 155 -10.89 16.29 4.30
C LEU A 155 -9.85 15.77 5.30
N LEU A 156 -8.77 15.14 4.80
CA LEU A 156 -7.66 14.69 5.63
C LEU A 156 -6.85 15.86 6.16
N LYS A 157 -6.83 16.00 7.48
CA LYS A 157 -6.10 17.05 8.19
C LYS A 157 -4.64 16.63 8.40
N PRO A 158 -3.65 17.38 7.90
CA PRO A 158 -2.24 17.04 8.08
C PRO A 158 -1.83 16.83 9.54
N GLU A 159 -2.42 17.58 10.48
CA GLU A 159 -2.19 17.44 11.91
C GLU A 159 -2.65 16.09 12.49
N LYS A 160 -3.50 15.33 11.79
CA LYS A 160 -3.97 14.01 12.20
C LYS A 160 -3.25 12.87 11.46
N MET A 161 -2.28 13.17 10.62
CA MET A 161 -1.65 12.17 9.75
C MET A 161 -0.32 11.71 10.29
N ILE A 162 -0.12 10.39 10.32
CA ILE A 162 1.21 9.78 10.43
C ILE A 162 1.63 9.39 9.03
N ARG A 163 2.56 10.14 8.45
CA ARG A 163 3.05 9.92 7.08
C ARG A 163 4.26 9.01 7.11
N VAL A 164 4.09 7.80 6.61
CA VAL A 164 5.18 6.84 6.43
C VAL A 164 5.60 6.88 4.95
N ASP A 165 6.67 7.60 4.66
CA ASP A 165 7.30 7.70 3.34
C ASP A 165 8.38 6.59 3.17
N LYS A 166 9.00 6.50 1.98
CA LYS A 166 9.98 5.42 1.65
C LYS A 166 11.08 5.23 2.71
N ASN A 167 11.66 6.34 3.16
CA ASN A 167 12.84 6.39 4.03
C ASN A 167 12.65 7.33 5.25
N ARG A 168 11.40 7.68 5.58
CA ARG A 168 11.11 8.75 6.55
C ARG A 168 9.71 8.62 7.14
N VAL A 169 9.56 8.99 8.41
CA VAL A 169 8.28 9.05 9.11
C VAL A 169 8.06 10.46 9.64
N THR A 170 6.90 11.05 9.38
CA THR A 170 6.49 12.36 9.89
C THR A 170 5.18 12.21 10.64
N ILE A 171 5.08 12.80 11.83
CA ILE A 171 3.90 12.66 12.69
C ILE A 171 3.24 14.03 12.86
N GLY A 172 2.06 14.19 12.25
CA GLY A 172 1.34 15.46 12.09
C GLY A 172 2.22 16.60 11.55
N HIS A 173 2.17 17.75 12.22
CA HIS A 173 3.10 18.88 12.00
C HIS A 173 4.37 18.82 12.86
N GLY A 174 4.56 17.71 13.59
CA GLY A 174 5.61 17.55 14.56
C GLY A 174 6.88 16.91 13.98
N PRO A 175 7.52 16.00 14.73
CA PRO A 175 8.84 15.49 14.39
C PRO A 175 8.82 14.68 13.09
N THR A 176 9.96 14.73 12.42
CA THR A 176 10.23 13.97 11.20
C THR A 176 11.52 13.20 11.38
N PHE A 177 11.43 11.87 11.25
CA PHE A 177 12.54 10.95 11.47
C PHE A 177 12.99 10.37 10.14
N GLY A 178 14.22 10.68 9.73
CA GLY A 178 14.82 10.22 8.48
C GLY A 178 15.58 8.91 8.64
N CYS A 179 16.04 8.35 7.51
CA CYS A 179 16.84 7.12 7.47
C CYS A 179 16.13 5.91 8.09
N ILE A 180 14.82 5.79 7.86
CA ILE A 180 14.01 4.66 8.34
C ILE A 180 13.36 3.99 7.14
N VAL A 181 13.71 2.73 6.87
CA VAL A 181 13.05 1.94 5.83
C VAL A 181 11.60 1.70 6.25
N MET A 182 10.66 2.00 5.36
CA MET A 182 9.22 1.85 5.60
C MET A 182 8.83 0.48 6.19
N ALA A 183 9.39 -0.62 5.67
CA ALA A 183 9.09 -1.96 6.17
C ALA A 183 9.53 -2.13 7.63
N ASP A 184 10.74 -1.68 7.98
CA ASP A 184 11.28 -1.78 9.35
C ASP A 184 10.41 -0.99 10.34
N PHE A 185 9.91 0.18 9.95
CA PHE A 185 8.99 0.96 10.76
C PHE A 185 7.67 0.23 11.02
N LEU A 186 7.06 -0.32 9.96
CA LEU A 186 5.79 -1.04 10.07
C LEU A 186 5.95 -2.31 10.93
N GLU A 187 7.03 -3.07 10.73
CA GLU A 187 7.36 -4.26 11.53
C GLU A 187 7.59 -3.91 13.01
N ALA A 188 8.38 -2.87 13.29
CA ALA A 188 8.66 -2.43 14.65
C ALA A 188 7.43 -1.86 15.36
N LEU A 189 6.57 -1.12 14.63
CA LEU A 189 5.31 -0.61 15.16
C LEU A 189 4.35 -1.76 15.45
N ALA A 190 4.22 -2.73 14.53
CA ALA A 190 3.35 -3.90 14.69
C ALA A 190 3.73 -4.72 15.94
N ALA A 191 5.02 -4.80 16.28
CA ALA A 191 5.49 -5.54 17.44
C ALA A 191 5.11 -4.90 18.80
N LYS A 192 4.83 -3.59 18.83
CA LYS A 192 4.59 -2.83 20.07
C LYS A 192 3.20 -2.21 20.18
N ILE A 193 2.43 -2.19 19.09
CA ILE A 193 1.12 -1.53 19.04
C ILE A 193 0.07 -2.29 19.84
N THR A 194 -0.76 -1.55 20.57
CA THR A 194 -1.95 -2.10 21.23
C THR A 194 -3.12 -2.15 20.25
N ALA A 195 -3.86 -3.26 20.26
CA ALA A 195 -5.04 -3.42 19.43
C ALA A 195 -6.14 -2.41 19.79
N ASN A 196 -6.76 -1.79 18.78
CA ASN A 196 -7.93 -0.94 18.90
C ASN A 196 -8.82 -1.13 17.66
N ASP A 197 -9.96 -1.80 17.80
CA ASP A 197 -10.89 -2.09 16.70
C ASP A 197 -12.04 -1.08 16.56
N THR A 198 -12.04 0.02 17.33
CA THR A 198 -13.13 0.99 17.40
C THR A 198 -13.53 1.52 16.02
N GLY A 199 -12.55 1.91 15.20
CA GLY A 199 -12.81 2.41 13.84
C GLY A 199 -13.44 1.34 12.93
N HIS A 200 -13.04 0.07 13.11
CA HIS A 200 -13.57 -1.05 12.34
C HIS A 200 -14.99 -1.44 12.79
N VAL A 201 -15.27 -1.36 14.09
CA VAL A 201 -16.63 -1.53 14.65
C VAL A 201 -17.58 -0.45 14.13
N ILE A 202 -17.13 0.80 14.08
CA ILE A 202 -17.90 1.91 13.52
C ILE A 202 -18.22 1.65 12.03
N PHE A 203 -17.22 1.23 11.24
CA PHE A 203 -17.42 0.87 9.84
C PHE A 203 -18.50 -0.21 9.67
N LYS A 204 -18.41 -1.31 10.42
CA LYS A 204 -19.38 -2.42 10.35
C LYS A 204 -20.82 -2.02 10.70
N ARG A 205 -21.01 -0.99 11.52
CA ARG A 205 -22.35 -0.48 11.88
C ARG A 205 -22.96 0.40 10.79
N MET A 206 -22.13 1.02 9.96
CA MET A 206 -22.58 1.93 8.89
C MET A 206 -22.70 1.23 7.54
N VAL A 207 -21.85 0.23 7.29
CA VAL A 207 -21.77 -0.42 5.98
C VAL A 207 -23.10 -1.09 5.62
N LEU A 208 -23.63 -0.73 4.46
CA LEU A 208 -24.81 -1.36 3.89
C LEU A 208 -24.40 -2.63 3.12
N PRO A 209 -25.29 -3.64 3.04
CA PRO A 209 -25.07 -4.78 2.16
C PRO A 209 -24.79 -4.32 0.73
N THR A 210 -23.84 -4.97 0.06
CA THR A 210 -23.59 -4.72 -1.36
C THR A 210 -24.85 -5.02 -2.15
N THR A 211 -25.33 -4.03 -2.93
CA THR A 211 -26.46 -4.23 -3.83
C THR A 211 -25.99 -5.00 -5.06
N GLU A 212 -26.70 -6.08 -5.40
CA GLU A 212 -26.41 -6.79 -6.64
C GLU A 212 -26.81 -5.93 -7.85
N PRO A 213 -25.99 -5.92 -8.91
CA PRO A 213 -26.37 -5.27 -10.15
C PRO A 213 -27.64 -5.93 -10.72
N PRO A 214 -28.54 -5.14 -11.33
CA PRO A 214 -29.80 -5.63 -11.87
C PRO A 214 -29.55 -6.75 -12.90
N VAL A 215 -30.44 -7.75 -12.90
CA VAL A 215 -30.42 -8.81 -13.90
C VAL A 215 -30.87 -8.23 -15.24
N GLN A 216 -30.10 -8.49 -16.29
CA GLN A 216 -30.39 -8.04 -17.66
C GLN A 216 -30.73 -9.24 -18.54
N ALA A 217 -31.80 -9.11 -19.34
CA ALA A 217 -32.20 -10.18 -20.25
C ALA A 217 -31.27 -10.29 -21.47
N PRO A 218 -31.08 -11.49 -22.05
CA PRO A 218 -30.33 -11.67 -23.29
C PRO A 218 -30.90 -10.81 -24.43
N GLY A 219 -30.02 -10.12 -25.16
CA GLY A 219 -30.40 -9.27 -26.30
C GLY A 219 -30.67 -7.80 -25.96
N GLU A 220 -30.70 -7.42 -24.68
CA GLU A 220 -30.75 -6.02 -24.28
C GLU A 220 -29.39 -5.31 -24.45
N MET A 221 -29.41 -3.98 -24.60
CA MET A 221 -28.19 -3.17 -24.72
C MET A 221 -27.35 -3.27 -23.43
N LEU A 222 -26.12 -3.77 -23.56
CA LEU A 222 -25.22 -4.01 -22.43
C LEU A 222 -24.94 -2.73 -21.64
N ARG A 223 -25.13 -2.79 -20.31
CA ARG A 223 -24.79 -1.71 -19.38
C ARG A 223 -23.49 -2.01 -18.64
N THR A 224 -22.73 -0.98 -18.29
CA THR A 224 -21.45 -1.09 -17.57
C THR A 224 -21.55 -1.87 -16.25
N THR A 225 -22.65 -1.70 -15.50
CA THR A 225 -22.89 -2.43 -14.24
C THR A 225 -23.05 -3.93 -14.46
N VAL A 226 -23.67 -4.34 -15.57
CA VAL A 226 -23.86 -5.74 -15.96
C VAL A 226 -22.56 -6.32 -16.50
N LEU A 227 -21.80 -5.55 -17.29
CA LEU A 227 -20.47 -5.95 -17.75
C LEU A 227 -19.55 -6.30 -16.56
N TYR A 228 -19.45 -5.43 -15.56
CA TYR A 228 -18.62 -5.71 -14.39
C TYR A 228 -19.13 -6.88 -13.54
N LYS A 229 -20.45 -7.10 -13.48
CA LYS A 229 -21.05 -8.30 -12.85
C LYS A 229 -20.53 -9.59 -13.48
N HIS A 230 -20.33 -9.61 -14.80
CA HIS A 230 -19.79 -10.78 -15.51
C HIS A 230 -18.27 -10.92 -15.38
N ILE A 231 -17.54 -9.81 -15.30
CA ILE A 231 -16.07 -9.81 -15.19
C ILE A 231 -15.61 -10.25 -13.79
N GLN A 232 -16.26 -9.74 -12.73
CA GLN A 232 -15.80 -9.90 -11.35
C GLN A 232 -15.62 -11.37 -10.88
N PRO A 233 -16.52 -12.33 -11.20
CA PRO A 233 -16.37 -13.73 -10.79
C PRO A 233 -15.10 -14.40 -11.29
N HIS A 234 -14.53 -13.95 -12.41
CA HIS A 234 -13.28 -14.50 -12.94
C HIS A 234 -12.03 -14.18 -12.09
N PHE A 235 -12.16 -13.26 -11.12
CA PHE A 235 -11.07 -12.83 -10.24
C PHE A 235 -11.28 -13.22 -8.77
N LEU A 236 -12.46 -13.72 -8.41
CA LEU A 236 -12.75 -14.18 -7.06
C LEU A 236 -12.32 -15.65 -6.91
N PRO A 237 -11.78 -16.07 -5.75
CA PRO A 237 -11.59 -17.48 -5.47
C PRO A 237 -12.94 -18.20 -5.61
N THR A 238 -13.02 -19.18 -6.49
CA THR A 238 -14.26 -19.89 -6.81
C THR A 238 -14.80 -20.54 -5.54
N ALA A 239 -15.97 -20.12 -5.05
CA ALA A 239 -16.74 -20.90 -4.08
C ALA A 239 -17.38 -22.15 -4.72
N ALA A 240 -17.02 -22.47 -5.98
CA ALA A 240 -17.62 -23.54 -6.77
C ALA A 240 -16.57 -24.19 -7.70
N HIS A 241 -15.70 -25.01 -7.13
CA HIS A 241 -15.13 -26.21 -7.78
C HIS A 241 -14.81 -27.24 -6.69
N ALA A 242 -15.80 -27.59 -5.88
CA ALA A 242 -15.87 -28.94 -5.34
C ALA A 242 -16.62 -29.76 -6.40
N ASP A 243 -15.88 -30.22 -7.40
CA ASP A 243 -16.35 -31.31 -8.24
C ASP A 243 -16.21 -32.59 -7.40
N PRO A 244 -17.31 -33.26 -7.01
CA PRO A 244 -17.22 -34.50 -6.23
C PRO A 244 -16.61 -35.67 -7.01
N ASP A 245 -16.38 -35.53 -8.32
CA ASP A 245 -15.95 -36.64 -9.18
C ASP A 245 -14.49 -36.59 -9.65
N HIS A 246 -13.66 -35.66 -9.16
CA HIS A 246 -12.24 -35.67 -9.53
C HIS A 246 -11.40 -36.56 -8.59
N LEU A 247 -11.37 -37.86 -8.90
CA LEU A 247 -10.35 -38.78 -8.36
C LEU A 247 -8.96 -38.38 -8.88
N PRO A 248 -7.91 -38.44 -8.04
CA PRO A 248 -6.55 -38.10 -8.42
C PRO A 248 -5.92 -39.20 -9.30
N HIS A 249 -5.33 -38.78 -10.42
CA HIS A 249 -4.29 -39.53 -11.12
C HIS A 249 -2.91 -39.06 -10.67
#